data_AF-A0AAE0AXB2-F1
#
_entry.id   AF-A0AAE0AXB2-F1
#
_cell.length_a   1.000
_cell.length_b   1.000
_cell.length_c   1.000
_cell.angle_alpha   90.00
_cell.angle_beta   90.00
_cell.angle_gamma   90.00
#
_symmetry.space_group_name_H-M   'P 1'
#
loop_
_entity.id
_entity.type
_entity.pdbx_description
1 polymer ?
#
loop_
_entity_poly.entity_id
_entity_poly.type
_entity_poly.pdbx_seq_one_letter_code
_entity_poly.pdbx_strand_id
1 'polypeptide(L)'
;MDHLLDQSGSYAAVGHTRKDLQNRLDTVQRSASVNSDADSIICYVTAKLEMDPRFFFRYTILEDGSLGNLFWSDAMSRCDYRYFGDVISFDSM
;
A
#
# COMPACT_ATOMS: atom_id res chain seq x y z
N MET A 1 -8.19 0.77 -30.61
CA MET A 1 -6.83 1.20 -30.23
C MET A 1 -6.70 0.81 -28.78
N ASP A 2 -6.24 -0.43 -28.63
CA ASP A 2 -6.49 -1.29 -27.49
C ASP A 2 -5.12 -1.53 -26.86
N HIS A 3 -4.98 -1.35 -25.55
CA HIS A 3 -3.82 -1.85 -24.83
C HIS A 3 -4.26 -2.45 -23.51
N LEU A 4 -4.76 -3.69 -23.61
CA LEU A 4 -4.83 -4.63 -22.51
C LEU A 4 -3.43 -5.27 -22.40
N LEU A 5 -2.64 -4.90 -21.40
CA LEU A 5 -1.38 -5.58 -21.11
C LEU A 5 -1.67 -6.72 -20.13
N ASP A 6 -1.89 -7.90 -20.69
CA ASP A 6 -1.72 -9.18 -20.01
C ASP A 6 -0.24 -9.54 -20.06
N GLN A 7 0.38 -9.74 -18.89
CA GLN A 7 1.72 -10.32 -18.78
C GLN A 7 1.69 -11.43 -17.74
N SER A 8 1.31 -12.62 -18.21
CA SER A 8 1.75 -13.88 -17.62
C SER A 8 3.27 -14.03 -17.81
N GLY A 9 4.04 -13.92 -16.74
CA GLY A 9 5.50 -14.09 -16.76
C GLY A 9 6.01 -14.62 -15.42
N SER A 10 6.16 -15.94 -15.36
CA SER A 10 6.64 -16.73 -14.21
C SER A 10 8.00 -16.28 -13.66
N TYR A 11 8.06 -15.94 -12.37
CA TYR A 11 9.26 -16.04 -11.52
C TYR A 11 8.95 -16.84 -10.25
N ALA A 12 8.69 -18.14 -10.42
CA ALA A 12 8.80 -19.11 -9.35
C ALA A 12 10.27 -19.56 -9.23
N ALA A 13 11.04 -18.97 -8.31
CA ALA A 13 12.18 -19.59 -7.60
C ALA A 13 13.03 -18.55 -6.83
N VAL A 14 12.47 -18.00 -5.76
CA VAL A 14 13.07 -17.64 -4.46
C VAL A 14 11.94 -16.84 -3.81
N GLY A 15 11.01 -17.55 -3.17
CA GLY A 15 9.86 -16.90 -2.55
C GLY A 15 10.37 -15.94 -1.51
N HIS A 16 10.21 -14.63 -1.75
CA HIS A 16 10.35 -13.64 -0.69
C HIS A 16 9.42 -14.09 0.43
N THR A 17 10.02 -14.52 1.55
CA THR A 17 9.25 -14.95 2.70
C THR A 17 8.41 -13.76 3.14
N ARG A 18 7.25 -13.97 3.78
CA ARG A 18 6.46 -12.88 4.41
C ARG A 18 7.35 -11.94 5.24
N LYS A 19 8.40 -12.51 5.85
CA LYS A 19 9.45 -11.82 6.59
C LYS A 19 10.33 -10.93 5.71
N ASP A 20 10.71 -11.36 4.51
CA ASP A 20 11.52 -10.55 3.58
C ASP A 20 10.72 -9.37 3.03
N LEU A 21 9.42 -9.57 2.77
CA LEU A 21 8.51 -8.50 2.38
C LEU A 21 8.23 -7.53 3.54
N GLN A 22 8.06 -8.04 4.76
CA GLN A 22 7.93 -7.21 5.95
C GLN A 22 9.21 -6.42 6.23
N ASN A 23 10.39 -7.03 6.10
CA ASN A 23 11.67 -6.34 6.20
C ASN A 23 11.80 -5.25 5.14
N ARG A 24 11.31 -5.49 3.92
CA ARG A 24 11.27 -4.49 2.85
C ARG A 24 10.35 -3.33 3.21
N LEU A 25 9.16 -3.60 3.73
CA LEU A 25 8.23 -2.56 4.22
C LEU A 25 8.83 -1.76 5.36
N ASP A 26 9.46 -2.42 6.34
CA ASP A 26 10.10 -1.76 7.48
C ASP A 26 11.28 -0.91 7.00
N THR A 27 12.00 -1.36 5.97
CA THR A 27 13.09 -0.60 5.33
C THR A 27 12.54 0.62 4.60
N VAL A 28 11.48 0.47 3.81
CA VAL A 28 10.81 1.58 3.10
C VAL A 28 10.25 2.60 4.10
N GLN A 29 9.64 2.13 5.19
CA GLN A 29 9.10 2.97 6.25
C GLN A 29 10.20 3.73 7.00
N ARG A 30 11.38 3.11 7.21
CA ARG A 30 12.55 3.75 7.80
C ARG A 30 13.28 4.69 6.83
N SER A 31 13.25 4.39 5.53
CA SER A 31 13.88 5.20 4.49
C SER A 31 13.00 6.33 3.98
N ALA A 32 11.71 6.35 4.33
CA ALA A 32 10.81 7.49 4.17
C ALA A 32 11.22 8.63 5.13
N SER A 33 12.46 9.10 4.98
CA SER A 33 13.00 10.27 5.63
C SER A 33 12.48 11.50 4.90
N VAL A 34 11.37 12.05 5.39
CA VAL A 34 10.95 13.47 5.41
C VAL A 34 10.90 14.27 4.08
N ASN A 35 11.49 13.83 2.97
CA ASN A 35 11.70 14.71 1.80
C ASN A 35 11.60 14.01 0.41
N SER A 36 10.94 12.87 0.32
CA SER A 36 10.54 12.24 -0.94
C SER A 36 9.16 11.60 -0.76
N ASP A 37 8.15 12.46 -0.84
CA ASP A 37 6.87 12.31 -0.14
C ASP A 37 5.87 11.41 -0.89
N ALA A 38 5.80 11.48 -2.22
CA ALA A 38 4.81 10.72 -3.00
C ALA A 38 5.27 9.32 -3.39
N ASP A 39 6.43 9.20 -4.04
CA ASP A 39 6.88 7.92 -4.61
C ASP A 39 7.14 6.86 -3.55
N SER A 40 7.68 7.27 -2.40
CA SER A 40 7.91 6.37 -1.26
C SER A 40 6.59 5.82 -0.71
N ILE A 41 5.58 6.67 -0.58
CA ILE A 41 4.25 6.30 -0.10
C ILE A 41 3.55 5.40 -1.13
N ILE A 42 3.63 5.73 -2.42
CA ILE A 42 3.09 4.91 -3.52
C ILE A 42 3.75 3.52 -3.53
N CYS A 43 5.08 3.47 -3.42
CA CYS A 43 5.82 2.20 -3.32
C CYS A 43 5.34 1.36 -2.13
N TYR A 44 5.13 2.00 -0.96
CA TYR A 44 4.64 1.33 0.23
C TYR A 44 3.23 0.75 0.04
N VAL A 45 2.27 1.55 -0.43
CA VAL A 45 0.88 1.08 -0.59
C VAL A 45 0.74 0.04 -1.70
N THR A 46 1.58 0.13 -2.73
CA THR A 46 1.69 -0.90 -3.78
C THR A 46 2.23 -2.21 -3.22
N ALA A 47 3.30 -2.15 -2.42
CA ALA A 47 3.84 -3.33 -1.74
C ALA A 47 2.82 -3.97 -0.78
N LYS A 48 1.97 -3.16 -0.12
CA LYS A 48 0.87 -3.65 0.71
C LYS A 48 -0.19 -4.39 -0.11
N LEU A 49 -0.54 -3.88 -1.29
CA LEU A 49 -1.46 -4.55 -2.21
C LEU A 49 -0.91 -5.89 -2.72
N GLU A 50 0.39 -5.98 -2.98
CA GLU A 50 1.04 -7.24 -3.36
C GLU A 50 0.98 -8.28 -2.23
N MET A 51 1.11 -7.84 -0.97
CA MET A 51 1.09 -8.73 0.20
C MET A 51 -0.32 -9.17 0.61
N ASP A 52 -1.30 -8.29 0.45
CA ASP A 52 -2.70 -8.56 0.73
C ASP A 52 -3.52 -8.08 -0.47
N PRO A 53 -3.99 -8.97 -1.35
CA PRO A 53 -4.83 -8.60 -2.49
C PRO A 53 -6.15 -7.93 -2.10
N ARG A 54 -6.53 -8.00 -0.82
CA ARG A 54 -7.67 -7.29 -0.26
C ARG A 54 -7.26 -5.95 0.35
N PHE A 55 -6.01 -5.52 0.32
CA PHE A 55 -5.68 -4.13 0.63
C PHE A 55 -6.33 -3.20 -0.41
N PHE A 56 -6.73 -2.01 0.00
CA PHE A 56 -7.28 -1.01 -0.91
C PHE A 56 -6.60 0.32 -0.65
N PHE A 57 -6.29 1.05 -1.71
CA PHE A 57 -5.83 2.42 -1.61
C PHE A 57 -6.24 3.24 -2.84
N ARG A 58 -6.30 4.56 -2.64
CA ARG A 58 -6.43 5.59 -3.68
C ARG A 58 -5.59 6.77 -3.28
N TYR A 59 -5.02 7.45 -4.26
CA TYR A 59 -4.24 8.66 -4.02
C TYR A 59 -4.43 9.68 -5.13
N THR A 60 -4.06 10.92 -4.87
CA THR A 60 -3.95 11.99 -5.87
C THR A 60 -2.55 12.57 -5.86
N ILE A 61 -2.08 13.01 -7.02
CA ILE A 61 -0.81 13.72 -7.16
C ILE A 61 -1.13 15.15 -7.58
N LEU A 62 -0.48 16.11 -6.91
CA LEU A 62 -0.62 17.54 -7.20
C LEU A 62 0.24 17.92 -8.41
N GLU A 63 0.03 19.11 -8.95
CA GLU A 63 0.72 19.59 -10.15
C GLU A 63 2.24 19.71 -9.98
N ASP A 64 2.71 19.92 -8.74
CA ASP A 64 4.14 19.96 -8.39
C ASP A 64 4.76 18.57 -8.19
N GLY A 65 3.99 17.50 -8.41
CA GLY A 65 4.42 16.11 -8.23
C GLY A 65 4.37 15.61 -6.78
N SER A 66 3.89 16.43 -5.84
CA SER A 66 3.71 16.01 -4.45
C SER A 66 2.45 15.16 -4.25
N LEU A 67 2.41 14.41 -3.13
CA LEU A 67 1.24 13.62 -2.76
C LEU A 67 0.15 14.56 -2.24
N GLY A 68 -1.02 14.51 -2.86
CA GLY A 68 -2.21 15.19 -2.35
C GLY A 68 -2.88 14.36 -1.26
N ASN A 69 -3.97 13.68 -1.63
CA ASN A 69 -4.72 12.83 -0.73
C ASN A 69 -4.23 11.38 -0.82
N LEU A 70 -4.26 10.67 0.31
CA LEU A 70 -4.12 9.23 0.37
C LEU A 70 -5.26 8.65 1.21
N PHE A 71 -6.02 7.73 0.61
CA PHE A 71 -6.99 6.91 1.31
C PHE A 71 -6.56 5.45 1.21
N TRP A 72 -6.62 4.70 2.30
CA TRP A 72 -6.29 3.28 2.30
C TRP A 72 -7.06 2.53 3.38
N SER A 73 -7.19 1.22 3.19
CA SER A 73 -7.78 0.30 4.17
C SER A 73 -7.18 -1.09 3.98
N ASP A 74 -6.73 -1.73 5.06
CA ASP A 74 -6.38 -3.14 5.03
C ASP A 74 -7.63 -4.04 5.07
N ALA A 75 -7.44 -5.33 4.75
CA ALA A 75 -8.55 -6.27 4.68
C ALA A 75 -9.25 -6.49 6.03
N MET A 76 -8.50 -6.48 7.14
CA MET A 76 -9.07 -6.67 8.47
C MET A 76 -9.93 -5.46 8.84
N SER A 77 -9.42 -4.25 8.64
CA SER A 77 -10.19 -3.02 8.87
C SER A 77 -11.52 -3.00 8.11
N ARG A 78 -11.55 -3.50 6.86
CA ARG A 78 -12.81 -3.62 6.11
C ARG A 78 -13.74 -4.73 6.62
N CYS A 79 -13.17 -5.86 7.07
CA CYS A 79 -13.94 -6.93 7.70
C CYS A 79 -14.56 -6.46 9.03
N ASP A 80 -13.77 -5.77 9.85
CA ASP A 80 -14.19 -5.22 11.14
C ASP A 80 -15.27 -4.16 10.93
N TYR A 81 -15.10 -3.24 9.98
CA TYR A 81 -16.13 -2.27 9.62
C TYR A 81 -17.46 -2.93 9.20
N ARG A 82 -17.40 -4.05 8.47
CA ARG A 82 -18.62 -4.80 8.09
C ARG A 82 -19.35 -5.40 9.29
N TYR A 83 -18.63 -5.71 10.36
CA TYR A 83 -19.20 -6.33 11.56
C TYR A 83 -19.63 -5.30 12.60
N PHE A 84 -18.78 -4.31 12.87
CA PHE A 84 -19.01 -3.30 13.92
C PHE A 84 -19.68 -2.03 13.42
N GLY A 85 -19.68 -1.77 12.10
CA GLY A 85 -20.23 -0.55 11.51
C GLY A 85 -19.30 0.64 11.65
N ASP A 86 -19.89 1.85 11.73
CA ASP A 86 -19.18 3.13 11.84
C ASP A 86 -18.47 3.27 13.20
N VAL A 87 -17.27 2.70 13.29
CA VAL A 87 -16.37 2.83 14.43
C VAL A 87 -15.27 3.83 14.10
N ILE A 88 -15.16 4.89 14.90
CA ILE A 88 -14.06 5.86 14.85
C ILE A 88 -13.19 5.62 16.08
N SER A 89 -11.95 5.20 15.88
CA SER A 89 -10.95 5.16 16.95
C SER A 89 -10.10 6.43 16.91
N PHE A 90 -9.87 7.00 18.09
CA PHE A 90 -8.94 8.10 18.28
C PHE A 90 -7.72 7.55 19.01
N ASP A 91 -6.54 7.74 18.43
CA ASP A 91 -5.29 7.52 19.15
C ASP A 91 -5.00 8.79 19.95
N SER A 92 -5.17 8.73 21.28
CA SER A 92 -4.82 9.84 22.17
C SER A 92 -3.39 9.67 22.66
N MET A 93 -2.62 10.75 22.60
CA MET A 93 -1.26 10.85 23.17
C MET A 93 -1.18 10.47 24.65
#